data_AF-B9T3Q5-F1
#
_entry.id   AF-B9T3Q5-F1
#
_cell.length_a   1.000
_cell.length_b   1.000
_cell.length_c   1.000
_cell.angle_alpha   90.00
_cell.angle_beta   90.00
_cell.angle_gamma   90.00
#
_symmetry.space_group_name_H-M   'P 1'
#
loop_
_entity.id
_entity.type
_entity.pdbx_description
1 polymer ?
#
loop_
_entity_poly.entity_id
_entity_poly.type
_entity_poly.pdbx_seq_one_letter_code
_entity_poly.pdbx_strand_id
1 'polypeptide(L)'
;MSKSHLDQLIQLASSAGARLVIIECKPSDKGEWRRRLERRAGGDQASWHKPSTWRDLERLLEEYGGCTEYDVGDVPKLVLDTSAVDGVEELVSSAAKFIISHAHGSMLAD
;
A
#
# COMPACT_ATOMS: atom_id res chain seq x y z
N MET A 1 7.40 -4.70 -2.33
CA MET A 1 7.96 -5.28 -1.09
C MET A 1 8.90 -6.41 -1.49
N SER A 2 10.14 -6.49 -1.00
CA SER A 2 10.96 -7.68 -1.24
C SER A 2 10.54 -8.81 -0.31
N LYS A 3 10.68 -10.07 -0.75
CA LYS A 3 10.39 -11.24 0.09
C LYS A 3 11.17 -11.19 1.41
N SER A 4 12.45 -10.85 1.35
CA SER A 4 13.30 -10.70 2.54
C SER A 4 12.79 -9.68 3.55
N HIS A 5 12.21 -8.56 3.08
CA HIS A 5 11.65 -7.54 3.96
C HIS A 5 10.34 -8.01 4.59
N LEU A 6 9.49 -8.70 3.83
CA LEU A 6 8.27 -9.30 4.37
C LEU A 6 8.60 -10.35 5.44
N ASP A 7 9.57 -11.23 5.18
CA ASP A 7 10.00 -12.27 6.12
C ASP A 7 10.48 -11.64 7.44
N GLN A 8 11.23 -10.53 7.37
CA GLN A 8 11.66 -9.77 8.55
C GLN A 8 10.48 -9.18 9.34
N LEU A 9 9.48 -8.62 8.66
CA LEU A 9 8.28 -8.08 9.32
C LEU A 9 7.46 -9.18 9.98
N ILE A 10 7.36 -10.36 9.36
CA ILE A 10 6.70 -11.54 9.95
C ILE A 10 7.43 -11.98 11.22
N GLN A 11 8.76 -12.08 11.17
CA GLN A 11 9.58 -12.44 12.33
C GLN A 11 9.43 -11.42 13.47
N LEU A 12 9.42 -10.13 13.16
CA LEU A 12 9.24 -9.06 14.13
C LEU A 12 7.84 -9.09 14.78
N ALA A 13 6.79 -9.29 13.98
CA ALA A 13 5.43 -9.39 14.51
C ALA A 13 5.32 -10.61 15.45
N SER A 14 5.88 -11.76 15.05
CA SER A 14 5.91 -12.97 15.87
C SER A 14 6.66 -12.77 17.19
N SER A 15 7.85 -12.16 17.18
CA SER A 15 8.64 -11.94 18.39
C SER A 15 8.01 -10.93 19.36
N ALA A 16 7.18 -10.01 18.85
CA ALA A 16 6.42 -9.05 19.64
C ALA A 16 5.04 -9.58 20.08
N GLY A 17 4.64 -10.80 19.69
CA GLY A 17 3.27 -11.30 19.93
C GLY A 17 2.19 -10.50 19.20
N ALA A 18 2.56 -9.79 18.13
CA ALA A 18 1.68 -8.95 17.33
C ALA A 18 1.16 -9.71 16.10
N ARG A 19 0.09 -9.17 15.49
CA ARG A 19 -0.40 -9.59 14.18
C ARG A 19 0.11 -8.63 13.11
N LEU A 20 0.45 -9.17 11.95
CA LEU A 20 0.81 -8.40 10.77
C LEU A 20 -0.37 -8.40 9.79
N VAL A 21 -0.73 -7.22 9.31
CA VAL A 21 -1.69 -7.02 8.21
C VAL A 21 -1.11 -5.99 7.23
N ILE A 22 -1.52 -6.05 5.97
CA ILE A 22 -1.10 -5.12 4.93
C ILE A 22 -2.30 -4.29 4.48
N ILE A 23 -2.15 -2.97 4.47
CA ILE A 23 -3.11 -2.06 3.86
C ILE A 23 -2.39 -1.38 2.69
N GLU A 24 -2.84 -1.66 1.48
CA GLU A 24 -2.31 -1.06 0.26
C GLU A 24 -3.25 0.03 -0.24
N CYS A 25 -2.74 1.27 -0.33
CA CYS A 25 -3.46 2.38 -0.92
C CYS A 25 -3.13 2.49 -2.41
N LYS A 26 -4.07 2.13 -3.29
CA LYS A 26 -3.85 2.08 -4.75
C LYS A 26 -4.95 2.85 -5.48
N PRO A 27 -4.68 3.98 -6.15
CA PRO A 27 -5.69 4.60 -7.00
C PRO A 27 -5.97 3.71 -8.22
N SER A 28 -7.23 3.32 -8.43
CA SER A 28 -7.63 2.61 -9.65
C SER A 28 -7.70 3.54 -10.86
N ASP A 29 -8.02 4.82 -10.65
CA ASP A 29 -8.02 5.85 -11.69
C ASP A 29 -6.60 6.40 -11.95
N LYS A 30 -6.06 6.04 -13.12
CA LYS A 30 -4.77 6.55 -13.62
C LYS A 30 -4.78 8.07 -13.83
N GLY A 31 -5.91 8.66 -14.21
CA GLY A 31 -6.06 10.10 -14.38
C GLY A 31 -5.89 10.84 -13.06
N GLU A 32 -6.48 10.31 -11.98
CA GLU A 32 -6.27 10.85 -10.64
C GLU A 32 -4.83 10.65 -10.16
N TRP A 33 -4.22 9.50 -10.44
CA TRP A 33 -2.80 9.30 -10.12
C TRP A 33 -1.91 10.33 -10.82
N ARG A 34 -2.10 10.54 -12.13
CA ARG A 34 -1.38 11.55 -12.92
C ARG A 34 -1.57 12.95 -12.34
N ARG A 35 -2.81 13.36 -12.08
CA ARG A 35 -3.13 14.67 -11.50
C ARG A 35 -2.43 14.88 -10.17
N ARG A 36 -2.43 13.88 -9.27
CA ARG A 36 -1.75 13.94 -7.96
C ARG A 36 -0.23 13.99 -8.08
N LEU A 37 0.35 13.31 -9.07
CA LEU A 37 1.79 13.33 -9.34
C LEU A 37 2.24 14.73 -9.78
N GLU A 38 1.64 15.24 -10.87
CA GLU A 38 2.03 16.50 -11.48
C GLU A 38 1.74 17.69 -10.55
N ARG A 39 0.65 17.64 -9.77
CA ARG A 39 0.36 18.66 -8.75
C ARG A 39 1.43 18.72 -7.65
N ARG A 40 1.99 17.58 -7.22
CA ARG A 40 3.06 17.55 -6.20
C ARG A 40 4.38 18.11 -6.73
N ALA A 41 4.66 17.91 -8.01
CA ALA A 41 5.84 18.44 -8.67
C ALA A 41 5.84 19.98 -8.79
N GLY A 42 4.67 20.61 -8.83
CA GLY A 42 4.52 22.06 -8.87
C GLY A 42 4.54 22.77 -7.51
N GLY A 43 4.68 22.04 -6.40
CA GLY A 43 4.71 22.61 -5.04
C GLY A 43 6.04 22.39 -4.33
N ASP A 44 6.12 22.84 -3.07
CA ASP A 44 7.33 22.78 -2.22
C ASP A 44 7.86 21.34 -1.95
N GLN A 45 7.14 20.32 -2.38
CA GLN A 45 7.51 18.90 -2.27
C GLN A 45 8.19 18.36 -3.54
N ALA A 46 8.49 19.22 -4.51
CA ALA A 46 9.25 18.86 -5.70
C ALA A 46 10.62 18.31 -5.28
N SER A 47 10.95 17.10 -5.72
CA SER A 47 12.21 16.45 -5.42
C SER A 47 12.88 16.02 -6.71
N TRP A 48 14.15 16.37 -6.87
CA TRP A 48 14.94 16.04 -8.06
C TRP A 48 15.08 14.52 -8.29
N HIS A 49 14.97 13.70 -7.23
CA HIS A 49 15.09 12.24 -7.31
C HIS A 49 13.75 11.51 -7.49
N LYS A 50 12.63 12.24 -7.60
CA LYS A 50 11.30 11.64 -7.80
C LYS A 50 10.73 12.05 -9.15
N PRO A 51 9.96 11.18 -9.84
CA PRO A 51 9.27 11.56 -11.06
C PRO A 51 8.39 12.80 -10.85
N SER A 52 8.56 13.81 -11.70
CA SER A 52 7.77 15.05 -11.65
C SER A 52 6.67 15.07 -12.71
N THR A 53 6.81 14.26 -13.77
CA THR A 53 5.83 14.12 -14.84
C THR A 53 5.32 12.69 -14.95
N TRP A 54 4.13 12.53 -15.54
CA TRP A 54 3.59 11.19 -15.82
C TRP A 54 4.53 10.35 -16.69
N ARG A 55 5.16 10.97 -17.69
CA ARG A 55 6.11 10.30 -18.59
C ARG A 55 7.33 9.76 -17.85
N ASP A 56 7.84 10.49 -16.86
CA ASP A 56 8.98 10.02 -16.05
C ASP A 56 8.60 8.81 -15.19
N LEU A 57 7.36 8.78 -14.70
CA LEU A 57 6.84 7.63 -13.96
C LEU A 57 6.61 6.42 -14.89
N GLU A 58 6.07 6.62 -16.10
CA GLU A 58 5.90 5.55 -17.08
C GLU A 58 7.23 4.88 -17.43
N ARG A 59 8.27 5.69 -17.73
CA ARG A 59 9.63 5.17 -17.98
C ARG A 59 10.14 4.36 -16.79
N LEU A 60 9.92 4.83 -15.56
CA LEU A 60 10.33 4.12 -14.35
C LEU A 60 9.60 2.78 -14.21
N LEU A 61 8.29 2.72 -14.50
CA LEU A 61 7.52 1.48 -14.45
C LEU A 61 7.98 0.48 -15.52
N GLU A 62 8.35 0.96 -16.71
CA GLU A 62 8.94 0.13 -17.77
C GLU A 62 10.28 -0.48 -17.33
N GLU A 63 11.14 0.31 -16.67
CA GLU A 63 12.40 -0.19 -16.10
C GLU A 63 12.18 -1.29 -15.04
N TYR A 64 11.08 -1.23 -14.29
CA TYR A 64 10.66 -2.28 -13.37
C TYR A 64 9.94 -3.47 -14.03
N GLY A 65 9.90 -3.52 -15.37
CA GLY A 65 9.23 -4.59 -16.13
C GLY A 65 7.71 -4.59 -15.95
N GLY A 66 7.11 -3.46 -15.56
CA GLY A 66 5.68 -3.31 -15.31
C GLY A 66 5.16 -4.08 -14.10
N CYS A 67 6.02 -4.75 -13.33
CA CYS A 67 5.60 -5.54 -12.19
C CYS A 67 5.45 -4.65 -10.94
N THR A 68 4.21 -4.34 -10.58
CA THR A 68 3.89 -3.63 -9.33
C THR A 68 3.36 -4.56 -8.25
N GLU A 69 3.13 -5.83 -8.59
CA GLU A 69 2.61 -6.83 -7.67
C GLU A 69 3.74 -7.44 -6.84
N TYR A 70 3.44 -7.76 -5.60
CA TYR A 70 4.39 -8.37 -4.67
C TYR A 70 3.68 -9.49 -3.91
N ASP A 71 4.41 -10.60 -3.73
CA ASP A 71 3.95 -11.73 -2.94
C ASP A 71 3.90 -11.34 -1.46
N VAL A 72 2.75 -11.60 -0.83
CA VAL A 72 2.49 -11.34 0.59
C VAL A 72 2.30 -12.62 1.40
N GLY A 73 2.41 -13.80 0.76
CA GLY A 73 2.09 -15.07 1.39
C GLY A 73 0.70 -15.07 2.00
N ASP A 74 0.59 -15.57 3.23
CA ASP A 74 -0.67 -15.66 3.97
C ASP A 74 -0.98 -14.41 4.81
N VAL A 75 -0.20 -13.32 4.68
CA VAL A 75 -0.44 -12.09 5.43
C VAL A 75 -1.74 -11.44 4.93
N PRO A 76 -2.73 -11.20 5.80
CA PRO A 76 -3.98 -10.56 5.39
C PRO A 76 -3.71 -9.20 4.75
N LYS A 77 -4.31 -8.97 3.57
CA LYS A 77 -4.13 -7.76 2.78
C LYS A 77 -5.47 -7.13 2.42
N LEU A 78 -5.59 -5.83 2.67
CA LEU A 78 -6.68 -4.97 2.19
C LEU A 78 -6.12 -4.00 1.15
N VAL A 79 -6.76 -3.90 -0.02
CA VAL A 79 -6.46 -2.86 -1.01
C VAL A 79 -7.55 -1.80 -0.93
N LEU A 80 -7.16 -0.55 -0.67
CA LEU A 80 -8.03 0.61 -0.61
C LEU A 80 -7.86 1.45 -1.88
N ASP A 81 -8.97 1.62 -2.61
CA ASP A 81 -8.98 2.49 -3.77
C ASP A 81 -9.07 3.96 -3.35
N THR A 82 -7.92 4.64 -3.38
CA THR A 82 -7.86 6.06 -3.02
C THR A 82 -8.37 7.01 -4.11
N SER A 83 -8.84 6.50 -5.24
CA SER A 83 -9.57 7.25 -6.25
C SER A 83 -11.08 7.05 -6.20
N ALA A 84 -11.56 6.13 -5.37
CA ALA A 84 -12.99 5.94 -5.14
C ALA A 84 -13.62 7.22 -4.57
N VAL A 85 -14.89 7.43 -4.91
CA VAL A 85 -15.69 8.59 -4.47
C VAL A 85 -16.00 8.52 -2.98
N ASP A 86 -15.86 7.33 -2.39
CA ASP A 86 -15.98 7.08 -0.96
C ASP A 86 -14.92 7.91 -0.24
N GLY A 87 -15.35 8.99 0.42
CA GLY A 87 -14.45 9.96 1.02
C GLY A 87 -13.45 9.33 1.98
N VAL A 88 -12.41 10.09 2.35
CA VAL A 88 -11.32 9.62 3.23
C VAL A 88 -11.83 8.90 4.49
N GLU A 89 -12.94 9.36 5.06
CA GLU A 89 -13.57 8.74 6.24
C GLU A 89 -13.99 7.29 6.01
N GLU A 90 -14.53 6.94 4.84
CA GLU A 90 -14.96 5.57 4.56
C GLU A 90 -13.77 4.64 4.31
N LEU A 91 -12.70 5.15 3.68
CA LEU A 91 -11.44 4.42 3.54
C LEU A 91 -10.81 4.12 4.91
N VAL A 92 -10.80 5.11 5.81
CA VAL A 92 -10.31 4.96 7.18
C VAL A 92 -11.18 3.98 7.99
N SER A 93 -12.51 4.08 7.87
CA SER A 93 -13.47 3.16 8.47
C SER A 93 -13.23 1.72 8.01
N SER A 94 -13.01 1.52 6.71
CA SER A 94 -12.69 0.21 6.12
C SER A 94 -11.37 -0.36 6.63
N ALA A 95 -10.31 0.46 6.68
CA ALA A 95 -9.03 0.08 7.27
C ALA A 95 -9.17 -0.34 8.74
N ALA A 96 -9.88 0.46 9.54
CA ALA A 96 -10.06 0.20 10.97
C ALA A 96 -10.84 -1.11 11.20
N LYS A 97 -11.94 -1.33 10.47
CA LYS A 97 -12.71 -2.58 10.53
C LYS A 97 -11.86 -3.79 10.18
N PHE A 98 -11.03 -3.68 9.15
CA PHE A 98 -10.12 -4.75 8.73
C PHE A 98 -9.04 -5.04 9.79
N ILE A 99 -8.45 -4.02 10.40
CA ILE A 99 -7.49 -4.21 11.50
C ILE A 99 -8.17 -4.94 12.67
N ILE A 100 -9.37 -4.49 13.07
CA ILE A 100 -10.11 -5.09 14.18
C ILE A 100 -10.49 -6.54 13.90
N SER A 101 -10.94 -6.87 12.68
CA SER A 101 -11.31 -8.25 12.32
C SER A 101 -10.14 -9.24 12.36
N HIS A 102 -8.89 -8.74 12.31
CA HIS A 102 -7.67 -9.54 12.40
C HIS A 102 -6.93 -9.38 13.74
N ALA A 103 -7.48 -8.59 14.67
CA ALA A 103 -6.88 -8.39 15.99
C ALA A 103 -7.12 -9.57 16.95
N HIS A 104 -8.20 -10.34 16.75
CA HIS A 104 -8.54 -11.49 17.59
C HIS A 104 -8.02 -12.79 16.99
N GLY A 105 -7.11 -13.48 17.69
CA GLY A 105 -6.75 -14.85 17.38
C GLY A 105 -7.77 -15.84 17.94
N SER A 106 -8.17 -16.83 17.15
CA SER A 106 -8.77 -18.06 17.67
C SER A 106 -7.88 -18.63 18.78
N MET A 107 -8.34 -18.54 20.03
CA MET A 107 -7.85 -19.37 21.14
C MET A 107 -8.46 -20.76 20.98
N LEU A 108 -8.05 -21.54 19.99
CA LEU A 108 -8.33 -22.98 19.96
C LEU A 108 -7.21 -23.68 19.19
N ALA A 109 -6.31 -24.30 19.94
CA ALA A 109 -5.77 -25.62 19.65
C ALA A 109 -5.19 -26.17 20.96
N ASP A 110 -5.71 -27.33 21.36
CA ASP A 110 -5.36 -28.11 22.54
C ASP A 110 -3.91 -28.65 22.52
#